data_AF-A0A0B1SAR1-F1
#
_entry.id   AF-A0A0B1SAR1-F1
#
_cell.length_a   1.000
_cell.length_b   1.000
_cell.length_c   1.000
_cell.angle_alpha   90.00
_cell.angle_beta   90.00
_cell.angle_gamma   90.00
#
_symmetry.space_group_name_H-M   'P 1'
#
loop_
_entity.id
_entity.type
_entity.pdbx_description
1 polymer ?
#
loop_
_entity_poly.entity_id
_entity_poly.type
_entity_poly.pdbx_seq_one_letter_code
_entity_poly.pdbx_strand_id
1 'polypeptide(L)'
;MGCKTTNAAILFRACDYMAQLTSEVEANEKELQQLSAQVSALEMIAAQYETMAAEAPSSNSSSLQARMLQILLDDCFSSFVEQVDFSSYATITRTLLTWVEQLAAHNDQFKKTAGQMVTLPFTLR
;
A
#
# COMPACT_ATOMS: atom_id res chain seq x y z
N MET A 1 -59.43 -28.61 -23.30
CA MET A 1 -60.01 -28.75 -21.95
C MET A 1 -59.39 -27.70 -21.04
N GLY A 2 -60.06 -26.58 -20.80
CA GLY A 2 -59.62 -25.59 -19.82
C GLY A 2 -59.94 -26.10 -18.43
N CYS A 3 -58.93 -26.28 -17.59
CA CYS A 3 -59.13 -26.69 -16.20
C CYS A 3 -59.88 -25.58 -15.47
N LYS A 4 -61.10 -25.83 -15.01
CA LYS A 4 -61.87 -24.86 -14.23
C LYS A 4 -61.24 -24.73 -12.85
N THR A 5 -60.43 -23.69 -12.64
CA THR A 5 -59.88 -23.39 -11.32
C THR A 5 -61.03 -23.05 -10.38
N THR A 6 -61.15 -23.79 -9.29
CA THR A 6 -62.21 -23.58 -8.29
C THR A 6 -61.81 -22.45 -7.34
N ASN A 7 -62.80 -21.76 -6.78
CA ASN A 7 -62.55 -20.69 -5.79
C ASN A 7 -61.70 -21.19 -4.61
N ALA A 8 -61.91 -22.42 -4.15
CA ALA A 8 -61.10 -23.05 -3.11
C ALA A 8 -59.63 -23.23 -3.55
N ALA A 9 -59.38 -23.66 -4.79
CA ALA A 9 -58.02 -23.81 -5.31
C ALA A 9 -57.31 -22.46 -5.48
N ILE A 10 -58.05 -21.39 -5.82
CA ILE A 10 -57.51 -20.03 -5.86
C ILE A 10 -57.11 -19.58 -4.46
N LEU A 11 -58.00 -19.77 -3.47
CA LEU A 11 -57.74 -19.38 -2.08
C LEU A 11 -56.55 -20.12 -1.48
N PHE A 12 -56.42 -21.44 -1.73
CA PHE A 12 -55.29 -22.23 -1.24
C PHE A 12 -53.97 -21.72 -1.82
N ARG A 13 -53.92 -21.49 -3.13
CA ARG A 13 -52.73 -20.92 -3.79
C ARG A 13 -52.40 -19.51 -3.33
N ALA A 14 -53.41 -18.70 -3.04
CA ALA A 14 -53.21 -17.37 -2.49
C ALA A 14 -52.61 -17.43 -1.08
N CYS A 15 -53.07 -18.35 -0.22
CA CYS A 15 -52.46 -18.60 1.09
C CYS A 15 -51.01 -19.07 0.98
N ASP A 16 -50.74 -20.05 0.12
CA ASP A 16 -49.37 -20.55 -0.11
C ASP A 16 -48.45 -19.42 -0.61
N TYR A 17 -48.93 -18.61 -1.56
CA TYR A 17 -48.19 -17.47 -2.08
C TYR A 17 -47.92 -16.40 -1.02
N MET A 18 -48.91 -16.10 -0.15
CA MET A 18 -48.69 -15.17 0.96
C MET A 18 -47.63 -15.69 1.93
N ALA A 19 -47.66 -16.98 2.27
CA ALA A 19 -46.67 -17.60 3.15
C ALA A 19 -45.26 -17.56 2.54
N GLN A 20 -45.15 -17.84 1.24
CA GLN A 20 -43.90 -17.69 0.50
C GLN A 20 -43.41 -16.24 0.51
N LEU A 21 -44.29 -15.27 0.24
CA LEU A 21 -43.94 -13.86 0.22
C LEU A 21 -43.43 -13.39 1.59
N THR A 22 -44.06 -13.83 2.69
CA THR A 22 -43.59 -13.55 4.04
C THR A 22 -42.19 -14.09 4.27
N SER A 23 -41.92 -15.33 3.86
CA SER A 23 -40.58 -15.94 3.97
C SER A 23 -39.53 -15.19 3.15
N GLU A 24 -39.88 -14.72 1.95
CA GLU A 24 -38.98 -13.94 1.09
C GLU A 24 -38.68 -12.57 1.70
N VAL A 25 -39.68 -11.89 2.29
CA VAL A 25 -39.48 -10.62 2.99
C VAL A 25 -38.51 -10.79 4.16
N GLU A 26 -38.69 -11.81 4.99
CA GLU A 26 -37.78 -12.09 6.12
C GLU A 26 -36.35 -12.41 5.66
N ALA A 27 -36.20 -13.16 4.57
CA ALA A 27 -34.90 -13.45 3.98
C ALA A 27 -34.20 -12.19 3.44
N ASN A 28 -34.94 -11.35 2.70
CA ASN A 28 -34.43 -10.10 2.15
C ASN A 28 -34.06 -9.11 3.25
N GLU A 29 -34.83 -9.03 4.34
CA GLU A 29 -34.52 -8.15 5.47
C GLU A 29 -33.24 -8.57 6.17
N LYS A 30 -33.01 -9.88 6.32
CA LYS A 30 -31.76 -10.42 6.84
C LYS A 30 -30.56 -10.11 5.92
N GLU A 31 -30.73 -10.25 4.61
CA GLU A 31 -29.68 -9.90 3.64
C GLU A 31 -29.36 -8.40 3.68
N LEU A 32 -30.38 -7.55 3.77
CA LEU A 32 -30.24 -6.10 3.87
C LEU A 32 -29.48 -5.69 5.14
N GLN A 33 -29.76 -6.34 6.28
CA GLN A 33 -29.01 -6.13 7.51
C GLN A 33 -27.53 -6.52 7.38
N GLN A 34 -27.23 -7.64 6.72
CA GLN A 34 -25.86 -8.07 6.48
C GLN A 34 -25.11 -7.11 5.56
N LEU A 35 -25.75 -6.67 4.47
CA LEU A 35 -25.17 -5.72 3.53
C LEU A 35 -24.92 -4.36 4.19
N SER A 36 -25.85 -3.89 5.01
CA SER A 36 -25.70 -2.65 5.81
C SER A 36 -24.49 -2.73 6.76
N ALA A 37 -24.32 -3.86 7.46
CA ALA A 37 -23.16 -4.07 8.32
C ALA A 37 -21.84 -4.08 7.52
N GLN A 38 -21.84 -4.68 6.32
CA GLN A 38 -20.67 -4.71 5.45
C GLN A 38 -20.30 -3.31 4.95
N VAL A 39 -21.28 -2.49 4.57
CA VAL A 39 -21.05 -1.08 4.16
C VAL A 39 -20.43 -0.31 5.31
N SER A 40 -20.99 -0.41 6.52
CA SER A 40 -20.45 0.29 7.69
C SER A 40 -19.00 -0.14 8.02
N ALA A 41 -18.69 -1.43 7.88
CA ALA A 41 -17.33 -1.92 8.05
C ALA A 41 -16.36 -1.35 7.00
N LEU A 42 -16.78 -1.28 5.73
CA LEU A 42 -15.98 -0.70 4.65
C LEU A 42 -15.75 0.80 4.83
N GLU A 43 -16.77 1.55 5.27
CA GLU A 43 -16.65 2.97 5.60
C GLU A 43 -15.64 3.20 6.73
N MET A 44 -15.70 2.38 7.78
CA MET A 44 -14.73 2.43 8.87
C MET A 44 -13.30 2.15 8.38
N ILE A 45 -13.11 1.15 7.51
CA ILE A 45 -11.81 0.85 6.90
C ILE A 45 -11.32 2.03 6.05
N ALA A 46 -12.19 2.60 5.21
CA ALA A 46 -11.85 3.74 4.37
C ALA A 46 -11.41 4.96 5.21
N ALA A 47 -12.13 5.26 6.29
CA ALA A 47 -11.76 6.34 7.21
C ALA A 47 -10.41 6.10 7.88
N GLN A 48 -10.09 4.84 8.23
CA GLN A 48 -8.76 4.49 8.77
C GLN A 48 -7.67 4.69 7.71
N TYR A 49 -7.89 4.29 6.46
CA TYR A 49 -6.93 4.54 5.38
C TYR A 49 -6.72 6.03 5.11
N GLU A 50 -7.78 6.84 5.15
CA GLU A 50 -7.67 8.30 5.01
C GLU A 50 -6.87 8.91 6.16
N THR A 51 -7.11 8.45 7.39
CA THR A 51 -6.33 8.86 8.58
C THR A 51 -4.86 8.47 8.44
N MET A 52 -4.58 7.22 8.05
CA MET A 52 -3.21 6.75 7.81
C MET A 52 -2.52 7.48 6.66
N ALA A 53 -3.26 7.90 5.62
CA ALA A 53 -2.72 8.71 4.54
C ALA A 53 -2.43 10.16 4.96
N ALA A 54 -3.21 10.70 5.89
CA ALA A 54 -2.98 12.02 6.49
C ALA A 54 -1.82 12.00 7.51
N GLU A 55 -1.66 10.89 8.25
CA GLU A 55 -0.56 10.66 9.20
C GLU A 55 0.71 10.15 8.53
N ALA A 56 0.61 9.62 7.31
CA ALA A 56 1.78 9.31 6.50
C ALA A 56 2.60 10.60 6.41
N PRO A 57 3.89 10.56 6.78
CA PRO A 57 4.74 11.74 6.69
C PRO A 57 4.64 12.21 5.24
N SER A 58 4.03 13.38 5.04
CA SER A 58 4.05 14.03 3.74
C SER A 58 5.49 13.93 3.25
N SER A 59 5.70 13.60 1.99
CA SER A 59 7.02 13.49 1.37
C SER A 59 7.88 14.78 1.45
N ASN A 60 7.44 15.76 2.25
CA ASN A 60 8.12 16.98 2.66
C ASN A 60 8.73 16.90 4.07
N SER A 61 8.57 15.79 4.81
CA SER A 61 9.22 15.56 6.12
C SER A 61 10.27 14.44 6.07
N SER A 62 10.82 14.11 4.90
CA SER A 62 12.24 13.76 4.92
C SER A 62 12.90 15.02 5.48
N SER A 63 13.42 14.97 6.71
CA SER A 63 14.24 16.06 7.24
C SER A 63 15.20 16.51 6.13
N LEU A 64 15.55 17.78 6.04
CA LEU A 64 16.50 18.26 5.01
C LEU A 64 17.71 17.31 4.88
N GLN A 65 18.13 16.72 5.99
CA GLN A 65 19.13 15.65 6.09
C GLN A 65 18.80 14.38 5.30
N ALA A 66 17.57 13.84 5.38
CA ALA A 66 17.13 12.69 4.60
C ALA A 66 17.05 13.00 3.09
N ARG A 67 16.64 14.23 2.70
CA ARG A 67 16.69 14.67 1.29
C ARG A 67 18.13 14.80 0.79
N MET A 68 19.03 15.34 1.61
CA MET A 68 20.46 15.44 1.29
C MET A 68 21.12 14.05 1.21
N LEU A 69 20.75 13.12 2.09
CA LEU A 69 21.21 11.73 2.04
C LEU A 69 20.73 11.02 0.78
N GLN A 70 19.46 11.22 0.41
CA GLN A 70 18.91 10.66 -0.82
C GLN A 70 19.70 11.13 -2.05
N ILE A 71 19.94 12.44 -2.18
CA ILE A 71 20.73 12.99 -3.29
C ILE A 71 22.14 12.40 -3.31
N LEU A 72 22.80 12.28 -2.15
CA LEU A 72 24.13 11.69 -2.05
C LEU A 72 24.14 10.22 -2.51
N LEU A 73 23.15 9.42 -2.11
CA LEU A 73 23.05 8.02 -2.50
C LEU A 73 22.73 7.88 -4.00
N ASP A 74 21.89 8.75 -4.55
CA ASP A 74 21.55 8.79 -5.98
C ASP A 74 22.78 9.16 -6.84
N ASP A 75 23.59 10.11 -6.39
CA ASP A 75 24.85 10.49 -7.05
C ASP A 75 25.89 9.34 -6.98
N CYS A 76 26.03 8.70 -5.82
CA CYS A 76 26.89 7.53 -5.66
C CYS A 76 26.45 6.37 -6.56
N PHE A 77 25.15 6.13 -6.66
CA PHE A 77 24.61 5.06 -7.50
C PHE A 77 24.78 5.37 -8.99
N SER A 78 24.58 6.62 -9.40
CA SER A 78 24.79 7.03 -10.80
C SER A 78 26.24 6.81 -11.24
N SER A 79 27.21 7.19 -10.40
CA SER A 79 28.64 6.91 -10.63
C SER A 79 28.94 5.41 -10.66
N PHE A 80 28.29 4.63 -9.79
CA PHE A 80 28.46 3.18 -9.75
C PHE A 80 27.96 2.51 -11.04
N VAL A 81 26.77 2.87 -11.51
CA VAL A 81 26.14 2.26 -12.68
C VAL A 81 26.94 2.53 -13.96
N GLU A 82 27.53 3.72 -14.10
CA GLU A 82 28.34 4.04 -15.27
C GLU A 82 29.70 3.32 -15.29
N GLN A 83 30.26 3.01 -14.11
CA GLN A 83 31.64 2.54 -13.98
C GLN A 83 31.76 1.04 -13.70
N VAL A 84 30.69 0.39 -13.24
CA VAL A 84 30.67 -1.05 -12.94
C VAL A 84 30.00 -1.83 -14.06
N ASP A 85 30.77 -2.68 -14.75
CA ASP A 85 30.26 -3.54 -15.81
C ASP A 85 29.81 -4.90 -15.25
N PHE A 86 28.57 -5.28 -15.56
CA PHE A 86 27.91 -6.52 -15.13
C PHE A 86 28.00 -7.67 -16.15
N SER A 87 28.73 -7.49 -17.24
CA SER A 87 28.85 -8.48 -18.33
C SER A 87 29.40 -9.84 -17.89
N SER A 88 30.28 -9.87 -16.88
CA SER A 88 30.83 -11.11 -16.31
C SER A 88 31.35 -10.92 -14.88
N TYR A 89 31.42 -11.99 -14.08
CA TYR A 89 31.96 -11.93 -12.71
C TYR A 89 33.39 -11.39 -12.63
N ALA A 90 34.23 -11.72 -13.62
CA ALA A 90 35.60 -11.21 -13.71
C ALA A 90 35.65 -9.72 -14.05
N THR A 91 34.68 -9.22 -14.82
CA THR A 91 34.58 -7.79 -15.11
C THR A 91 34.04 -7.03 -13.90
N ILE A 92 32.98 -7.55 -13.26
CA ILE A 92 32.38 -6.98 -12.04
C ILE A 92 33.45 -6.78 -10.97
N THR A 93 34.22 -7.82 -10.65
CA THR A 93 35.25 -7.75 -9.60
C THR A 93 36.37 -6.76 -9.92
N ARG A 94 36.71 -6.59 -11.21
CA ARG A 94 37.71 -5.60 -11.65
C ARG A 94 37.16 -4.18 -11.58
N THR A 95 35.99 -3.92 -12.16
CA THR A 95 35.42 -2.57 -12.25
C THR A 95 34.90 -2.07 -10.90
N LEU A 96 34.36 -2.96 -10.06
CA LEU A 96 33.93 -2.63 -8.71
C LEU A 96 35.11 -2.17 -7.83
N LEU A 97 36.24 -2.90 -7.88
CA LEU A 97 37.41 -2.58 -7.07
C LEU A 97 38.03 -1.24 -7.50
N THR A 98 38.12 -1.00 -8.82
CA THR A 98 38.55 0.29 -9.37
C THR A 98 37.61 1.43 -9.00
N TRP A 99 36.29 1.22 -9.04
CA TRP A 99 35.30 2.23 -8.63
C TRP A 99 35.44 2.59 -7.14
N VAL A 100 35.60 1.58 -6.25
CA VAL A 100 35.80 1.80 -4.81
C VAL A 100 37.10 2.58 -4.55
N GLU A 101 38.19 2.25 -5.25
CA GLU A 101 39.47 2.95 -5.12
C GLU A 101 39.35 4.42 -5.57
N GLN A 102 38.66 4.69 -6.68
CA GLN A 102 38.41 6.06 -7.16
C GLN A 102 37.53 6.86 -6.20
N LEU A 103 36.48 6.25 -5.64
CA LEU A 103 35.62 6.87 -4.63
C LEU A 103 36.39 7.23 -3.36
N ALA A 104 37.30 6.35 -2.91
CA ALA A 104 38.13 6.54 -1.72
C ALA A 104 39.27 7.55 -1.93
N ALA A 105 39.83 7.62 -3.14
CA ALA A 105 40.94 8.50 -3.50
C ALA A 105 40.52 9.96 -3.69
N HIS A 106 39.31 10.22 -4.21
CA HIS A 106 38.89 11.57 -4.59
C HIS A 106 38.06 12.33 -3.56
N ASN A 107 37.67 11.73 -2.44
CA ASN A 107 36.61 12.30 -1.62
C ASN A 107 37.03 12.66 -0.19
N ASP A 108 37.99 13.60 -0.08
CA ASP A 108 38.30 14.28 1.19
C ASP A 108 37.08 15.02 1.76
N GLN A 109 36.14 15.44 0.90
CA GLN A 109 34.87 16.02 1.28
C GLN A 109 33.95 14.97 1.95
N PHE A 110 33.85 13.76 1.41
CA PHE A 110 33.12 12.64 2.03
C PHE A 110 33.74 12.25 3.37
N LYS A 111 35.07 12.16 3.48
CA LYS A 111 35.76 11.92 4.76
C LYS A 111 35.41 12.99 5.80
N LYS A 112 35.39 14.27 5.38
CA LYS A 112 35.05 15.41 6.23
C LYS A 112 33.57 15.41 6.65
N THR A 113 32.65 15.15 5.73
CA THR A 113 31.21 15.07 5.99
C THR A 113 30.87 13.86 6.88
N ALA A 114 31.43 12.68 6.59
CA ALA A 114 31.27 11.49 7.43
C ALA A 114 31.84 11.69 8.84
N GLY A 115 33.01 12.32 8.97
CA GLY A 115 33.58 12.70 10.26
C GLY A 115 32.71 13.67 11.04
N GLN A 116 32.13 14.69 10.37
CA GLN A 116 31.20 15.63 10.99
C GLN A 116 29.89 14.94 11.42
N MET A 117 29.37 13.99 10.64
CA MET A 117 28.15 13.25 10.97
C MET A 117 28.29 12.36 12.21
N VAL A 118 29.47 11.77 12.46
CA VAL A 118 29.74 10.96 13.67
C VAL A 118 29.83 11.83 14.94
N THR A 119 30.14 13.12 14.78
CA THR A 119 30.32 14.06 15.91
C THR A 119 29.09 14.89 16.26
N LEU A 120 28.00 14.82 15.47
CA LEU A 120 26.78 15.56 15.77
C LEU A 120 26.02 14.88 16.91
N PRO A 121 25.64 15.61 17.98
CA PRO A 121 24.88 15.02 19.08
C PRO A 121 23.53 14.53 18.59
N PHE A 122 23.18 13.30 18.93
CA PHE A 122 21.84 12.74 18.73
C PHE A 122 20.83 13.53 19.55
N THR A 123 20.32 14.64 19.02
CA THR A 123 19.18 15.32 19.63
C THR A 123 17.94 14.49 19.33
N LEU A 124 17.63 13.59 20.25
CA LEU A 124 16.32 12.97 20.39
C LEU A 124 15.29 14.08 20.56
N ARG A 125 14.34 14.15 19.63
CA ARG A 125 13.03 14.74 19.85
C ARG A 125 11.97 13.74 19.40
#